data_AF-A0A2P5FNV8-F1
#
_entry.id   AF-A0A2P5FNV8-F1
#
_cell.length_a   1.000
_cell.length_b   1.000
_cell.length_c   1.000
_cell.angle_alpha   90.00
_cell.angle_beta   90.00
_cell.angle_gamma   90.00
#
_symmetry.space_group_name_H-M   'P 1'
#
loop_
_entity.id
_entity.type
_entity.pdbx_description
1 polymer ?
#
loop_
_entity_poly.entity_id
_entity_poly.type
_entity_poly.pdbx_seq_one_letter_code
_entity_poly.pdbx_strand_id
1 'polypeptide(L)'
;MYIYVSNSFCRITRYYEFLDNFRIPDGPIFLTLCGEGPCNGITKDYISVLSNKFGAAVVSLEHRYYGKSSPFESLSAPNLRYLSSKQALFDLAIFRKYYQAGITSFWVCLATFMFHDFCF
;
A
#
# COMPACT_ATOMS: atom_id res chain seq x y z
N MET A 1 9.94 -6.83 -7.59
CA MET A 1 10.67 -5.56 -7.48
C MET A 1 10.55 -5.11 -6.02
N TYR A 2 11.65 -4.89 -5.28
CA TYR A 2 11.60 -4.40 -3.90
C TYR A 2 12.14 -2.97 -3.88
N ILE A 3 11.34 -1.99 -3.47
CA ILE A 3 11.80 -0.60 -3.32
C ILE A 3 11.90 -0.25 -1.84
N TYR A 4 13.05 0.29 -1.46
CA TYR A 4 13.37 0.76 -0.12
C TYR A 4 12.97 2.22 0.02
N VAL A 5 11.89 2.52 0.74
CA VAL A 5 11.60 3.90 1.17
C VAL A 5 12.32 4.15 2.48
N SER A 6 13.46 4.84 2.44
CA SER A 6 14.19 5.23 3.66
C SER A 6 13.57 6.49 4.26
N ASN A 7 12.80 6.31 5.33
CA ASN A 7 12.61 7.36 6.32
C ASN A 7 12.84 6.76 7.70
N SER A 8 13.51 7.46 8.60
CA SER A 8 14.23 6.95 9.78
C SER A 8 13.38 6.22 10.84
N PHE A 9 12.07 6.09 10.61
CA PHE A 9 11.12 5.34 11.45
C PHE A 9 10.34 4.24 10.70
N CYS A 10 10.35 4.24 9.37
CA CYS A 10 9.67 3.25 8.52
C CYS A 10 10.72 2.39 7.82
N ARG A 11 11.27 1.44 8.57
CA ARG A 11 12.27 0.49 8.07
C ARG A 11 11.53 -0.55 7.22
N ILE A 12 11.41 -0.27 5.91
CA ILE A 12 10.96 -1.20 4.85
C ILE A 12 9.46 -1.53 4.87
N THR A 13 8.72 -0.95 3.92
CA THR A 13 7.36 -1.38 3.59
C THR A 13 7.37 -2.05 2.23
N ARG A 14 6.99 -3.32 2.19
CA ARG A 14 6.83 -4.06 0.95
C ARG A 14 5.57 -3.60 0.23
N TYR A 15 5.68 -3.44 -1.08
CA TYR A 15 4.50 -3.28 -1.92
C TYR A 15 4.66 -4.08 -3.21
N TYR A 16 3.54 -4.32 -3.86
CA TYR A 16 3.42 -4.96 -5.15
C TYR A 16 2.75 -3.99 -6.09
N GLU A 17 3.24 -3.89 -7.32
CA GLU A 17 2.64 -3.06 -8.36
C GLU A 17 2.28 -3.89 -9.57
N PHE A 18 1.18 -3.52 -10.22
CA PHE A 18 0.70 -4.11 -11.46
C PHE A 18 0.33 -2.97 -12.40
N LEU A 19 1.17 -2.79 -13.41
CA LEU A 19 1.10 -1.68 -14.37
C LEU A 19 0.63 -2.13 -15.76
N ASP A 20 0.41 -3.43 -15.98
CA ASP A 20 0.13 -3.97 -17.32
C ASP A 20 -1.14 -3.39 -17.94
N ASN A 21 -2.14 -3.04 -17.11
CA ASN A 21 -3.40 -2.42 -17.54
C ASN A 21 -3.36 -0.89 -17.49
N PHE A 22 -2.26 -0.27 -17.07
CA PHE A 22 -2.22 1.15 -16.79
C PHE A 22 -2.19 1.99 -18.07
N ARG A 23 -3.19 2.84 -18.24
CA ARG A 23 -3.26 3.78 -19.37
C ARG A 23 -2.59 5.10 -18.99
N ILE A 24 -1.37 5.31 -19.47
CA ILE A 24 -0.67 6.59 -19.34
C ILE A 24 -1.36 7.65 -20.23
N PRO A 25 -1.54 8.92 -19.80
CA PRO A 25 -1.17 9.51 -18.50
C PRO A 25 -2.30 9.58 -17.45
N ASP A 26 -3.55 9.35 -17.86
CA ASP A 26 -4.75 9.67 -17.05
C ASP A 26 -5.34 8.46 -16.28
N GLY A 27 -4.72 7.29 -16.38
CA GLY A 27 -5.19 6.09 -15.69
C GLY A 27 -5.24 6.31 -14.17
N PRO A 28 -6.28 5.83 -13.47
CA PRO A 28 -6.29 5.89 -12.02
C PRO A 28 -5.32 4.87 -11.43
N ILE A 29 -4.85 5.12 -10.21
CA ILE A 29 -4.06 4.19 -9.41
C ILE A 29 -4.95 3.69 -8.28
N PHE A 30 -5.18 2.38 -8.25
CA PHE A 30 -5.89 1.69 -7.18
C PHE A 30 -4.89 1.26 -6.12
N LEU A 31 -4.96 1.91 -4.96
CA LEU A 31 -4.13 1.60 -3.81
C LEU A 31 -4.89 0.64 -2.90
N THR A 32 -4.42 -0.59 -2.82
CA THR A 32 -4.97 -1.61 -1.93
C THR A 32 -4.09 -1.81 -0.72
N LEU A 33 -4.72 -1.92 0.46
CA LEU A 33 -4.04 -2.34 1.67
C LEU A 33 -4.18 -3.85 1.83
N CYS A 34 -3.07 -4.54 2.03
CA CYS A 34 -3.12 -5.92 2.49
C CYS A 34 -3.66 -5.91 3.94
N GLY A 35 -4.46 -6.92 4.29
CA GLY A 35 -5.07 -7.02 5.61
C GLY A 35 -4.09 -7.42 6.71
N GLU A 36 -4.60 -8.10 7.72
CA GLU A 36 -3.88 -8.58 8.92
C GLU A 36 -2.98 -9.79 8.62
N GLY A 37 -2.15 -9.73 7.58
CA GLY A 37 -1.31 -10.86 7.15
C GLY A 37 -0.25 -10.51 6.11
N PRO A 38 0.67 -11.45 5.82
CA PRO A 38 1.68 -11.26 4.80
C PRO A 38 1.02 -11.04 3.45
N CYS A 39 1.50 -10.02 2.72
CA CYS A 39 0.99 -9.75 1.40
C CYS A 39 1.66 -10.69 0.39
N ASN A 40 0.87 -11.60 -0.17
CA ASN A 40 1.36 -12.61 -1.12
C ASN A 40 1.33 -12.13 -2.59
N GLY A 41 1.09 -10.84 -2.82
CA GLY A 41 1.01 -10.23 -4.14
C GLY A 41 -0.34 -9.57 -4.39
N ILE A 42 -0.59 -9.22 -5.65
CA ILE A 42 -1.87 -8.67 -6.10
C ILE A 42 -2.78 -9.85 -6.43
N THR A 43 -3.80 -10.06 -5.61
CA THR A 43 -4.82 -11.09 -5.84
C THR A 43 -5.67 -10.71 -7.05
N LYS A 44 -6.03 -11.71 -7.87
CA LYS A 44 -6.91 -11.54 -9.03
C LYS A 44 -8.37 -11.45 -8.57
N ASP A 45 -8.65 -10.40 -7.82
CA ASP A 45 -9.98 -10.13 -7.27
C ASP A 45 -10.73 -9.12 -8.15
N TYR A 46 -11.84 -8.61 -7.62
CA TYR A 46 -12.61 -7.54 -8.23
C TYR A 46 -11.76 -6.32 -8.64
N ILE A 47 -10.68 -6.02 -7.90
CA ILE A 47 -9.75 -4.94 -8.21
C ILE A 47 -9.05 -5.15 -9.56
N SER A 48 -8.71 -6.39 -9.91
CA SER A 48 -8.09 -6.72 -11.20
C SER A 48 -9.07 -6.53 -12.37
N VAL A 49 -10.34 -6.87 -12.15
CA VAL A 49 -11.41 -6.63 -13.15
C VAL A 49 -11.65 -5.14 -13.34
N LEU A 50 -11.73 -4.39 -12.24
CA LEU A 50 -11.86 -2.93 -12.29
C LEU A 50 -10.65 -2.29 -12.96
N SER A 51 -9.44 -2.73 -12.65
CA SER A 51 -8.22 -2.14 -13.21
C SER A 51 -8.14 -2.33 -14.71
N ASN A 52 -8.53 -3.50 -15.22
CA ASN A 52 -8.64 -3.74 -16.65
C ASN A 52 -9.73 -2.85 -17.29
N LYS A 53 -10.90 -2.74 -16.65
CA LYS A 53 -12.02 -1.93 -17.17
C LYS A 53 -11.71 -0.43 -17.24
N PHE A 54 -11.01 0.10 -16.24
CA PHE A 54 -10.70 1.52 -16.13
C PHE A 54 -9.31 1.91 -16.64
N GLY A 55 -8.50 0.94 -17.08
CA GLY A 55 -7.11 1.18 -17.46
C GLY A 55 -6.25 1.65 -16.27
N ALA A 56 -6.51 1.08 -15.08
CA ALA A 56 -5.92 1.50 -13.82
C ALA A 56 -4.66 0.70 -13.49
N ALA A 57 -3.71 1.34 -12.81
CA ALA A 57 -2.62 0.64 -12.13
C ALA A 57 -3.13 0.12 -10.79
N VAL A 58 -2.63 -1.03 -10.35
CA VAL A 58 -2.93 -1.56 -9.01
C VAL A 58 -1.65 -1.58 -8.20
N VAL A 59 -1.69 -1.00 -7.01
CA VAL A 59 -0.58 -1.00 -6.06
C VAL A 59 -1.09 -1.56 -4.75
N SER A 60 -0.50 -2.66 -4.30
CA SER A 60 -0.86 -3.31 -3.04
C SER A 60 0.24 -3.12 -2.01
N LEU A 61 -0.08 -2.50 -0.88
CA LEU A 61 0.86 -2.16 0.18
C LEU A 61 0.70 -3.12 1.36
N GLU A 62 1.80 -3.73 1.78
CA GLU A 62 1.84 -4.58 2.98
C GLU A 62 1.74 -3.72 4.23
N HIS A 63 0.83 -4.09 5.13
CA HIS A 63 0.62 -3.35 6.36
C HIS A 63 1.82 -3.51 7.32
N ARG A 64 2.14 -2.45 8.07
CA ARG A 64 3.18 -2.49 9.11
C ARG A 64 2.96 -3.65 10.08
N TYR A 65 4.04 -4.26 10.54
CA TYR A 65 4.08 -5.44 11.43
C TYR A 65 3.64 -6.77 10.82
N TYR A 66 3.21 -6.80 9.55
CA TYR A 66 2.83 -8.03 8.87
C TYR A 66 3.87 -8.41 7.81
N GLY A 67 4.01 -9.73 7.60
CA GLY A 67 4.92 -10.29 6.60
C GLY A 67 6.37 -9.89 6.82
N LYS A 68 6.92 -9.11 5.88
CA LYS A 68 8.31 -8.64 5.92
C LYS A 68 8.41 -7.13 6.15
N SER A 69 7.28 -6.47 6.39
CA SER A 69 7.17 -5.03 6.63
C SER A 69 7.11 -4.73 8.12
N SER A 70 8.11 -5.21 8.88
CA SER A 70 8.22 -4.96 10.31
C SER A 70 9.40 -4.03 10.63
N PRO A 71 9.17 -2.91 11.35
CA PRO A 71 10.25 -2.02 11.76
C PRO A 71 11.17 -2.65 12.83
N PHE A 72 10.68 -3.66 13.55
CA PHE A 72 11.39 -4.37 14.61
C PHE A 72 11.56 -5.85 14.28
N GLU A 73 12.70 -6.42 14.66
CA GLU A 73 12.98 -7.85 14.52
C GLU A 73 12.19 -8.71 15.51
N SER A 74 11.81 -8.13 16.67
CA SER A 74 11.03 -8.81 17.70
C SER A 74 9.65 -8.18 17.90
N LEU A 75 8.62 -9.02 17.86
CA LEU A 75 7.21 -8.66 18.15
C LEU A 75 6.95 -8.67 19.65
N SER A 76 7.68 -7.85 20.41
CA SER A 76 7.47 -7.69 21.85
C SER A 76 6.38 -6.64 22.14
N ALA A 77 5.67 -6.77 23.27
CA ALA A 77 4.66 -5.81 23.71
C ALA A 77 5.09 -4.33 23.64
N PRO A 78 6.31 -3.92 24.05
CA PRO A 78 6.75 -2.53 23.91
C PRO A 78 6.95 -2.08 22.46
N ASN A 79 7.20 -3.00 21.51
CA ASN A 79 7.33 -2.69 20.09
C ASN A 79 5.97 -2.56 19.41
N LEU A 80 4.96 -3.33 19.85
CA LEU A 80 3.60 -3.28 19.31
C LEU A 80 2.87 -1.95 19.59
N ARG A 81 3.39 -1.08 20.48
CA ARG A 81 2.81 0.24 20.74
C ARG A 81 2.68 1.13 19.51
N TYR A 82 3.44 0.84 18.44
CA TYR A 82 3.35 1.59 17.18
C TYR A 82 2.48 0.89 16.12
N LEU A 83 1.83 -0.22 16.44
CA LEU A 83 0.79 -0.82 15.61
C LEU A 83 -0.52 -0.06 15.86
N SER A 84 -0.68 1.10 15.22
CA SER A 84 -1.90 1.90 15.29
C SER A 84 -2.33 2.38 13.91
N SER A 85 -3.65 2.52 13.74
CA SER A 85 -4.31 3.01 12.53
C SER A 85 -3.76 4.35 12.06
N LYS A 86 -3.50 5.25 13.02
CA LYS A 86 -2.95 6.59 12.76
C LYS A 86 -1.57 6.52 12.13
N GLN A 87 -0.73 5.59 12.59
CA GLN A 87 0.60 5.43 12.00
C GLN A 87 0.55 4.69 10.67
N ALA A 88 -0.36 3.73 10.50
CA ALA A 88 -0.60 3.10 9.20
C ALA A 88 -1.09 4.11 8.14
N LEU A 89 -1.97 5.03 8.52
CA LEU A 89 -2.40 6.18 7.69
C LEU A 89 -1.21 7.04 7.27
N PHE A 90 -0.32 7.34 8.22
CA PHE A 90 0.84 8.18 7.96
C PHE A 90 1.81 7.52 6.98
N ASP A 91 2.03 6.21 7.11
CA ASP A 91 2.84 5.45 6.16
C ASP A 91 2.23 5.51 4.74
N LEU A 92 0.92 5.35 4.63
CA LEU A 92 0.22 5.47 3.34
C LEU A 92 0.33 6.87 2.73
N ALA A 93 0.21 7.92 3.54
CA ALA A 93 0.37 9.29 3.07
C ALA A 93 1.80 9.55 2.55
N ILE A 94 2.82 9.02 3.24
CA ILE A 94 4.21 9.10 2.79
C ILE A 94 4.40 8.30 1.50
N PHE A 95 3.87 7.08 1.43
CA PHE A 95 3.95 6.23 0.26
C PHE A 95 3.32 6.89 -0.98
N ARG A 96 2.12 7.46 -0.82
CA ARG A 96 1.45 8.22 -1.88
C ARG A 96 2.33 9.37 -2.38
N LYS A 97 2.90 10.16 -1.47
CA LYS A 97 3.80 11.27 -1.86
C LYS A 97 5.03 10.77 -2.62
N TYR A 98 5.63 9.67 -2.17
CA TYR A 98 6.76 9.05 -2.86
C TYR A 98 6.39 8.63 -4.29
N TYR A 99 5.24 7.99 -4.48
CA TYR A 99 4.81 7.51 -5.80
C TYR A 99 4.33 8.65 -6.71
N GLN A 100 3.68 9.68 -6.16
CA GLN A 100 3.26 10.88 -6.89
C GLN A 100 4.44 11.68 -7.46
N ALA A 101 5.64 11.55 -6.90
CA ALA A 101 6.84 12.15 -7.47
C ALA A 101 7.21 11.55 -8.84
N GLY A 102 6.76 10.32 -9.14
CA GLY A 102 6.97 9.65 -10.43
C GLY A 102 5.79 9.75 -11.39
N ILE A 103 4.56 9.69 -10.89
CA ILE A 103 3.33 9.62 -11.71
C ILE A 103 2.25 10.56 -11.14
N THR A 104 1.87 11.56 -11.93
CA THR A 104 0.77 12.50 -11.60
C THR A 104 -0.57 11.94 -12.08
N SER A 105 -1.08 10.93 -11.39
CA SER A 105 -2.38 10.31 -11.71
C SER A 105 -3.38 10.41 -10.55
N PHE A 106 -4.65 10.15 -10.83
CA PHE A 106 -5.72 10.10 -9.83
C PHE A 106 -5.61 8.84 -8.96
N TRP A 107 -5.87 8.93 -7.66
CA TRP A 107 -5.70 7.84 -6.70
C TRP A 107 -7.04 7.43 -6.10
N VAL A 108 -7.29 6.13 -6.03
CA VAL A 108 -8.45 5.56 -5.32
C VAL A 108 -7.93 4.54 -4.31
N CYS A 109 -8.16 4.79 -3.02
CA CYS A 109 -7.85 3.80 -1.98
C CYS A 109 -8.98 2.79 -1.85
N LEU A 110 -8.62 1.51 -1.87
CA LEU A 110 -9.54 0.38 -1.75
C LEU A 110 -9.04 -0.52 -0.62
N ALA A 111 -9.63 -0.37 0.57
CA ALA A 111 -9.30 -1.21 1.72
C ALA A 111 -10.31 -2.37 1.84
N THR A 112 -9.82 -3.59 1.94
CA THR A 112 -10.67 -4.80 2.10
C THR A 112 -11.10 -5.04 3.53
N PHE A 113 -10.36 -4.55 4.54
CA PHE A 113 -10.75 -4.64 5.95
C PHE A 113 -10.19 -3.48 6.77
N MET A 114 -11.05 -3.00 7.69
CA MET A 114 -10.80 -2.06 8.78
C MET A 114 -10.18 -0.73 8.33
N PHE A 115 -11.04 0.26 8.09
CA PHE A 115 -11.01 1.62 8.64
C PHE A 115 -12.02 2.44 7.84
N HIS A 116 -13.12 2.85 8.48
CA HIS A 116 -14.15 3.68 7.86
C HIS A 116 -13.64 5.09 7.46
N ASP A 117 -12.40 5.44 7.80
CA ASP A 117 -11.84 6.79 7.64
C ASP A 117 -10.76 6.91 6.52
N PHE A 118 -10.63 5.93 5.62
CA PHE A 118 -9.57 5.94 4.59
C PHE A 118 -10.10 6.36 3.22
N CYS A 119 -10.17 7.67 2.97
CA CYS A 119 -9.93 8.25 1.64
C CYS A 119 -9.81 9.78 1.75
N PHE A 120 -8.64 10.33 1.39
CA PHE A 120 -8.41 11.76 1.14
C PHE A 120 -8.11 11.99 -0.34
#